data_AF-A0A7T4PGJ5-F1
#
_entry.id   AF-A0A7T4PGJ5-F1
#
_cell.length_a   1.000
_cell.length_b   1.000
_cell.length_c   1.000
_cell.angle_alpha   90.00
_cell.angle_beta   90.00
_cell.angle_gamma   90.00
#
_symmetry.space_group_name_H-M   'P 1'
#
loop_
_entity.id
_entity.type
_entity.pdbx_description
1 polymer ?
#
loop_
_entity_poly.entity_id
_entity_poly.type
_entity_poly.pdbx_seq_one_letter_code
_entity_poly.pdbx_strand_id
1 'polypeptide(L)' 'MDDETRDSHSQAIGMLLGAAETSGEINALTRVGRRAGFLWTCPGCRADRYANAEACCGKPRPADA' A
#
# COMPACT_ATOMS: atom_id res chain seq x y z
N MET A 1 -27.27 0.74 -6.55
CA MET A 1 -26.01 0.00 -6.37
C MET A 1 -26.27 -1.37 -6.95
N ASP A 2 -25.95 -1.47 -8.22
CA ASP A 2 -26.34 -2.54 -9.12
C ASP A 2 -25.43 -3.75 -8.85
N ASP A 3 -26.05 -4.91 -8.67
CA ASP A 3 -25.38 -6.14 -8.19
C ASP A 3 -24.17 -6.52 -9.07
N GLU A 4 -24.28 -6.24 -10.37
CA GLU A 4 -23.24 -6.44 -11.38
C GLU A 4 -21.98 -5.57 -11.14
N THR A 5 -22.15 -4.34 -10.63
CA THR A 5 -21.01 -3.46 -10.30
C THR A 5 -20.26 -3.98 -9.06
N ARG A 6 -20.98 -4.57 -8.10
CA ARG A 6 -20.40 -5.15 -6.89
C ARG A 6 -19.63 -6.43 -7.21
N ASP A 7 -20.16 -7.26 -8.09
CA ASP A 7 -19.50 -8.50 -8.51
C ASP A 7 -18.21 -8.20 -9.30
N SER A 8 -18.27 -7.25 -10.23
CA SER A 8 -17.12 -6.82 -11.03
C SER A 8 -15.99 -6.22 -10.15
N HIS A 9 -16.34 -5.42 -9.13
CA HIS A 9 -15.39 -4.95 -8.14
C HIS A 9 -14.78 -6.08 -7.30
N SER A 10 -15.58 -7.05 -6.89
CA SER A 10 -15.11 -8.19 -6.09
C SER A 10 -14.15 -9.07 -6.91
N GLN A 11 -14.42 -9.24 -8.21
CA GLN A 11 -13.56 -9.96 -9.13
C GLN A 11 -12.24 -9.23 -9.39
N ALA A 12 -12.27 -7.90 -9.54
CA ALA A 12 -11.07 -7.07 -9.66
C ALA A 12 -10.20 -7.14 -8.39
N ILE A 13 -10.81 -7.10 -7.21
CA ILE A 13 -10.12 -7.27 -5.93
C ILE A 13 -9.52 -8.68 -5.83
N GLY A 14 -10.26 -9.72 -6.24
CA GLY A 14 -9.79 -11.10 -6.27
C GLY A 14 -8.59 -11.30 -7.20
N MET A 15 -8.59 -10.66 -8.37
CA MET A 15 -7.45 -10.68 -9.29
C MET A 15 -6.23 -9.96 -8.73
N LEU A 16 -6.42 -8.82 -8.04
CA LEU A 16 -5.34 -8.09 -7.36
C LEU A 16 -4.76 -8.89 -6.19
N LEU A 17 -5.59 -9.64 -5.46
CA LEU A 17 -5.18 -10.49 -4.35
C LEU A 17 -4.48 -11.77 -4.83
N GLY A 18 -5.00 -12.45 -5.85
CA GLY A 18 -4.34 -13.64 -6.42
C GLY A 18 -3.02 -13.31 -7.12
N ALA A 19 -2.92 -12.11 -7.68
CA ALA A 19 -1.66 -11.52 -8.14
C ALA A 19 -0.85 -10.87 -7.00
N ALA A 20 -1.17 -11.15 -5.73
CA ALA A 20 -0.41 -10.75 -4.54
C ALA A 20 0.17 -11.93 -3.71
N GLU A 21 -0.03 -13.19 -4.13
CA GLU A 21 0.39 -14.41 -3.40
C GLU A 21 1.63 -15.14 -3.99
N THR A 22 2.03 -14.85 -5.23
CA THR A 22 3.22 -15.37 -5.92
C THR A 22 4.59 -14.75 -5.53
N SER A 23 4.95 -14.67 -4.25
CA SER A 23 6.32 -14.39 -3.71
C SER A 23 7.08 -13.11 -4.17
N GLY A 24 6.67 -12.42 -5.23
CA GLY A 24 7.17 -11.12 -5.69
C GLY A 24 6.39 -9.95 -5.10
N GLU A 25 5.31 -10.21 -4.38
CA GLU A 25 4.27 -9.22 -4.12
C GLU A 25 4.26 -8.62 -2.73
N ILE A 26 5.13 -9.04 -1.80
CA ILE A 26 5.42 -8.20 -0.64
C ILE A 26 5.85 -6.81 -1.12
N ASN A 27 6.65 -6.75 -2.20
CA ASN A 27 6.97 -5.49 -2.86
C ASN A 27 5.76 -4.83 -3.55
N ALA A 28 4.79 -5.59 -4.07
CA ALA A 28 3.61 -5.05 -4.71
C ALA A 28 2.64 -4.44 -3.70
N LEU A 29 2.32 -5.15 -2.61
CA LEU A 29 1.53 -4.66 -1.49
C LEU A 29 2.19 -3.43 -0.85
N THR A 30 3.51 -3.43 -0.67
CA THR A 30 4.25 -2.26 -0.19
C THR A 30 4.20 -1.09 -1.18
N ARG A 31 4.22 -1.32 -2.49
CA ARG A 31 4.04 -0.26 -3.51
C ARG A 31 2.62 0.32 -3.49
N VAL A 32 1.60 -0.53 -3.41
CA VAL A 32 0.20 -0.12 -3.30
C VAL A 32 -0.04 0.63 -2.01
N GLY A 33 0.47 0.12 -0.88
CA GLY A 33 0.39 0.78 0.42
C GLY A 33 1.04 2.15 0.44
N ARG A 34 2.17 2.35 -0.28
CA ARG A 34 2.78 3.67 -0.45
C ARG A 34 1.94 4.61 -1.31
N ARG A 35 1.44 4.15 -2.46
CA ARG A 35 0.58 4.96 -3.33
C ARG A 35 -0.75 5.35 -2.69
N ALA A 36 -1.32 4.48 -1.88
CA ALA A 36 -2.57 4.71 -1.16
C ALA A 36 -2.37 5.49 0.15
N GLY A 37 -1.13 5.85 0.50
CA GLY A 37 -0.82 6.63 1.72
C GLY A 37 -0.88 5.84 3.02
N PHE A 38 -0.96 4.51 2.98
CA PHE A 38 -0.90 3.63 4.16
C PHE A 38 0.53 3.43 4.68
N LEU A 39 1.52 3.57 3.81
CA LEU A 39 2.94 3.43 4.10
C LEU A 39 3.72 4.64 3.57
N TRP A 40 4.83 4.97 4.22
CA TRP A 40 5.82 5.92 3.73
C TRP A 40 7.22 5.36 3.93
N THR A 41 8.14 5.68 3.03
CA THR A 41 9.54 5.23 3.13
C THR A 41 10.36 6.23 3.92
N CYS A 42 11.01 5.78 4.99
CA CYS A 42 11.85 6.64 5.83
C CYS A 42 13.10 7.11 5.06
N PRO A 43 13.37 8.43 4.94
CA PRO A 43 14.56 8.93 4.25
C PRO A 43 15.87 8.70 5.01
N GLY A 44 15.83 8.27 6.28
CA GLY A 44 17.01 7.94 7.07
C GLY A 44 17.49 6.50 6.84
N CYS A 45 16.58 5.52 7.00
CA CYS A 45 16.92 4.09 6.96
C CYS A 45 16.33 3.33 5.76
N ARG A 46 15.54 3.99 4.89
CA ARG A 46 14.82 3.41 3.75
C ARG A 46 13.82 2.30 4.11
N ALA A 47 13.55 2.09 5.39
CA ALA A 47 12.49 1.18 5.83
C ALA A 47 11.12 1.80 5.62
N ASP A 48 10.12 0.97 5.29
CA ASP A 48 8.74 1.41 5.23
C ASP A 48 8.14 1.53 6.64
N ARG A 49 7.36 2.58 6.83
CA ARG A 49 6.67 2.92 8.06
C ARG A 49 5.20 3.13 7.77
N TYR A 50 4.35 2.81 8.72
CA TYR A 50 2.91 3.07 8.62
C TYR A 50 2.60 4.56 8.69
N ALA A 51 1.50 4.97 8.06
CA ALA A 51 1.05 6.36 8.00
C ALA A 51 0.87 7.04 9.38
N ASN A 52 0.56 6.26 10.42
CA ASN A 52 0.42 6.74 11.79
C ASN A 52 1.77 7.06 12.46
N ALA A 53 2.89 6.62 11.91
CA ALA A 53 4.21 7.02 12.39
C ALA A 53 4.55 8.40 11.81
N GLU A 54 4.49 9.43 12.65
CA GLU A 54 4.78 10.82 12.25
C GLU A 54 6.27 11.11 12.07
N ALA A 55 7.16 10.25 12.60
CA ALA A 55 8.60 10.38 12.47
C ALA A 55 9.33 9.02 12.50
N CYS A 56 10.50 8.97 11.87
CA CYS A 56 11.43 7.85 11.93
C CYS A 56 12.87 8.35 11.80
N CYS A 57 13.79 7.78 12.58
CA CYS A 57 15.20 8.18 12.58
C CYS A 57 15.41 9.69 12.80
N GLY A 58 14.54 10.31 13.61
CA GLY A 58 14.56 11.76 13.85
C GLY A 58 14.10 12.62 12.67
N LYS A 59 13.66 12.01 11.56
CA LYS A 59 13.08 12.72 10.41
C LYS A 59 11.56 12.60 10.41
N PRO A 60 10.82 13.70 10.15
CA PRO A 60 9.37 13.65 10.05
C PRO A 60 8.93 12.85 8.84
N ARG A 61 7.70 12.33 8.89
CA ARG A 61 7.00 11.75 7.75
C ARG A 61 6.98 12.80 6.63
N PRO A 62 7.36 12.44 5.39
CA PRO A 62 7.18 13.32 4.26
C PRO A 62 5.70 13.70 4.14
N ALA A 63 5.40 14.99 4.05
CA ALA A 63 4.09 15.42 3.57
C ALA A 63 4.01 14.99 2.10
N ASP A 64 3.13 14.04 1.78
CA ASP A 64 3.00 13.49 0.43
C ASP A 64 2.77 14.61 -0.61
N ALA A 65 3.42 14.48 -1.77
CA ALA A 65 3.31 15.33 -2.97
C ALA A 65 2.16 14.88 -3.88
#